data_AF-A0A146LJ55-F1
#
_entry.id   AF-A0A146LJ55-F1
#
_cell.length_a   1.000
_cell.length_b   1.000
_cell.length_c   1.000
_cell.angle_alpha   90.00
_cell.angle_beta   90.00
_cell.angle_gamma   90.00
#
_symmetry.space_group_name_H-M   'P 1'
#
loop_
_entity.id
_entity.type
_entity.pdbx_description
1 polymer ?
#
loop_
_entity_poly.entity_id
_entity_poly.type
_entity_poly.pdbx_seq_one_letter_code
_entity_poly.pdbx_strand_id
1 'polypeptide(L)'
;HRWWKGGRLTKLVKPRFFEATVDDSTIRGLYFKNPPAWCFVCNWCHNTEISRMTVDTKDAGDGRANKAFNTDGISLGYVKNVKVLDSYVFNQDDCFVTG
;
A
#
# COMPACT_ATOMS: atom_id res chain seq x y z
N HIS A 1 0.14 21.67 2.97
CA HIS A 1 -0.75 20.83 3.80
C HIS A 1 -1.34 19.77 2.90
N ARG A 2 -1.09 18.48 3.20
CA ARG A 2 -2.03 17.37 2.92
C ARG A 2 -1.49 16.06 3.50
N TRP A 3 -0.37 15.51 3.04
CA TRP A 3 0.24 14.33 3.69
C TRP A 3 1.76 14.31 3.56
N TRP A 4 2.34 13.39 4.33
CA TRP A 4 3.77 13.19 4.65
C TRP A 4 4.45 14.32 5.41
N LYS A 5 4.69 14.13 6.72
CA LYS A 5 5.58 14.97 7.56
C LYS A 5 6.35 14.15 8.62
N GLY A 6 6.82 12.96 8.25
CA GLY A 6 7.87 12.20 8.95
C GLY A 6 7.59 11.67 10.36
N GLY A 7 8.05 10.45 10.63
CA GLY A 7 8.32 9.90 11.97
C GLY A 7 7.13 9.24 12.70
N ARG A 8 7.43 8.12 13.37
CA ARG A 8 6.55 7.36 14.30
C ARG A 8 5.93 8.21 15.42
N LEU A 9 6.48 9.40 15.69
CA LEU A 9 6.05 10.32 16.74
C LEU A 9 5.09 11.40 16.23
N THR A 10 4.79 11.43 14.93
CA THR A 10 3.82 12.38 14.40
C THR A 10 2.42 12.08 14.91
N LYS A 11 1.68 13.14 15.29
CA LYS A 11 0.24 13.05 15.63
C LYS A 11 -0.66 13.25 14.41
N LEU A 12 -0.07 13.35 13.22
CA LEU A 12 -0.81 13.56 11.99
C LEU A 12 -1.56 12.29 11.61
N VAL A 13 -2.89 12.34 11.67
CA VAL A 13 -3.76 11.26 11.17
C VAL A 13 -3.78 11.28 9.64
N LYS A 14 -3.56 10.13 9.03
CA LYS A 14 -3.49 9.96 7.57
C LYS A 14 -4.47 8.84 7.17
N PRO A 15 -5.26 9.01 6.09
CA PRO A 15 -6.14 7.96 5.63
C PRO A 15 -5.32 6.84 4.97
N ARG A 16 -5.87 5.63 4.95
CA ARG A 16 -5.46 4.59 4.00
C ARG A 16 -5.86 5.04 2.59
N PHE A 17 -5.12 4.65 1.55
CA PHE A 17 -5.40 5.15 0.20
C PHE A 17 -6.52 4.36 -0.49
N PHE A 18 -6.41 3.03 -0.54
CA PHE A 18 -7.38 2.16 -1.20
C PHE A 18 -7.59 0.88 -0.40
N GLU A 19 -8.86 0.49 -0.18
CA GLU A 19 -9.22 -0.76 0.46
C GLU A 19 -10.17 -1.56 -0.47
N ALA A 20 -9.83 -2.82 -0.71
CA ALA A 20 -10.63 -3.78 -1.45
C ALA A 20 -11.19 -4.84 -0.51
N THR A 21 -12.48 -5.15 -0.69
CA THR A 21 -13.15 -6.33 -0.11
C THR A 21 -13.96 -6.96 -1.23
N VAL A 22 -13.40 -8.00 -1.84
CA VAL A 22 -13.90 -8.64 -3.07
C VAL A 22 -13.61 -10.13 -3.04
N ASP A 23 -14.45 -10.92 -3.72
CA ASP A 23 -14.27 -12.35 -3.93
C ASP A 23 -14.26 -12.67 -5.42
N ASP A 24 -13.56 -13.75 -5.80
CA ASP A 24 -13.49 -14.28 -7.17
C ASP A 24 -13.17 -13.19 -8.23
N SER A 25 -12.25 -12.30 -7.88
CA SER A 25 -12.02 -11.04 -8.59
C SER A 25 -10.61 -10.91 -9.15
N THR A 26 -10.41 -9.91 -10.02
CA THR A 26 -9.09 -9.50 -10.50
C THR A 26 -8.94 -7.99 -10.39
N ILE A 27 -7.87 -7.53 -9.74
CA ILE A 27 -7.52 -6.11 -9.61
C ILE A 27 -6.15 -5.92 -10.25
N ARG A 28 -6.07 -5.09 -11.30
CA ARG A 28 -4.85 -5.02 -12.12
C ARG A 28 -4.58 -3.65 -12.73
N GLY A 29 -3.29 -3.31 -12.87
CA GLY A 29 -2.83 -2.16 -13.66
C GLY A 29 -3.02 -0.77 -13.02
N LEU A 30 -3.39 -0.70 -11.75
CA LEU A 30 -3.49 0.54 -10.99
C LEU A 30 -2.11 1.14 -10.68
N TYR A 31 -2.02 2.46 -10.81
CA TYR A 31 -0.85 3.25 -10.48
C TYR A 31 -1.19 4.21 -9.33
N PHE A 32 -0.50 4.03 -8.20
CA PHE A 32 -0.63 4.85 -7.01
C PHE A 32 0.56 5.80 -6.90
N LYS A 33 0.31 7.11 -6.87
CA LYS A 33 1.33 8.13 -6.67
C LYS A 33 1.20 8.77 -5.30
N ASN A 34 2.29 8.79 -4.53
CA ASN A 34 2.41 9.48 -3.23
C ASN A 34 1.26 9.16 -2.24
N PRO A 35 0.97 7.87 -1.96
CA PRO A 35 -0.07 7.50 -1.00
C PRO A 35 0.25 8.10 0.39
N PRO A 36 -0.71 8.57 1.17
CA PRO A 36 -0.44 9.28 2.43
C PRO A 36 0.01 8.37 3.59
N ALA A 37 -0.45 7.12 3.59
CA ALA A 37 -0.13 6.00 4.48
C ALA A 37 -0.37 4.70 3.67
N TRP A 38 -0.74 3.57 4.30
CA TRP A 38 -1.01 2.28 3.62
C TRP A 38 -1.69 2.47 2.26
N CYS A 39 -1.05 1.94 1.23
CA CYS A 39 -1.44 2.20 -0.15
C CYS A 39 -2.61 1.31 -0.57
N PHE A 40 -2.35 0.02 -0.78
CA PHE A 40 -3.36 -0.94 -1.21
C PHE A 40 -3.62 -1.95 -0.10
N VAL A 41 -4.83 -1.94 0.46
CA VAL A 41 -5.26 -2.90 1.47
C VAL A 41 -6.28 -3.85 0.86
N CYS A 42 -5.99 -5.14 0.89
CA CYS A 42 -6.89 -6.21 0.51
C CYS A 42 -7.36 -6.89 1.79
N ASN A 43 -8.63 -6.71 2.14
CA ASN A 43 -9.16 -7.13 3.44
C ASN A 43 -10.42 -7.97 3.25
N TRP A 44 -10.46 -9.15 3.86
CA TRP A 44 -11.57 -10.11 3.75
C TRP A 44 -11.84 -10.58 2.30
N CYS A 45 -10.77 -10.78 1.52
CA CYS A 45 -10.87 -11.18 0.11
C CYS A 45 -10.52 -12.65 -0.10
N HIS A 46 -11.24 -13.31 -1.02
CA HIS A 46 -11.02 -14.70 -1.37
C HIS A 46 -10.84 -14.85 -2.89
N ASN A 47 -10.00 -15.81 -3.30
CA ASN A 47 -9.84 -16.21 -4.71
C ASN A 47 -9.56 -15.04 -5.67
N THR A 48 -8.74 -14.09 -5.24
CA THR A 48 -8.54 -12.82 -5.97
C THR A 48 -7.10 -12.69 -6.47
N GLU A 49 -6.93 -12.29 -7.73
CA GLU A 49 -5.63 -11.90 -8.28
C GLU A 49 -5.45 -10.38 -8.17
N ILE A 50 -4.32 -9.96 -7.61
CA ILE A 50 -3.82 -8.59 -7.63
C ILE A 50 -2.55 -8.60 -8.49
N SER A 51 -2.53 -7.88 -9.60
CA SER A 51 -1.35 -7.93 -10.48
C SER A 51 -0.99 -6.60 -11.12
N ARG A 52 0.30 -6.40 -11.41
CA ARG A 52 0.80 -5.20 -12.11
C ARG A 52 0.42 -3.90 -11.42
N MET A 53 0.47 -3.88 -10.10
CA MET A 53 0.34 -2.66 -9.30
C MET A 53 1.64 -1.87 -9.38
N THR A 54 1.51 -0.54 -9.42
CA THR A 54 2.64 0.36 -9.21
C THR A 54 2.35 1.24 -8.01
N VAL A 55 3.20 1.17 -6.99
CA VAL A 55 3.20 2.12 -5.86
C VAL A 55 4.46 2.99 -6.01
N ASP A 56 4.28 4.24 -6.40
CA ASP A 56 5.37 5.21 -6.58
C ASP A 56 5.32 6.28 -5.50
N THR A 57 6.25 6.14 -4.55
CA THR A 57 6.43 7.07 -3.45
C THR A 57 7.83 7.71 -3.45
N LYS A 58 8.45 7.82 -4.63
CA LYS A 58 9.83 8.33 -4.75
C LYS A 58 9.99 9.77 -4.28
N ASP A 59 8.95 10.58 -4.35
CA ASP A 59 8.99 12.00 -3.98
C ASP A 59 9.29 12.20 -2.49
N ALA A 60 9.04 11.18 -1.66
CA ALA A 60 9.38 11.19 -0.25
C ALA A 60 10.83 10.75 0.06
N GLY A 61 11.59 10.31 -0.95
CA GLY A 61 12.92 9.71 -0.78
C GLY A 61 12.86 8.26 -0.32
N ASP A 62 14.03 7.65 -0.05
CA ASP A 62 14.08 6.34 0.58
C ASP A 62 13.69 6.41 2.07
N GLY A 63 13.64 5.27 2.77
CA GLY A 63 13.28 5.24 4.19
C GLY A 63 14.17 6.10 5.11
N ARG A 64 15.38 6.47 4.66
CA ARG A 64 16.32 7.32 5.42
C ARG A 64 15.99 8.80 5.31
N ALA A 65 15.23 9.19 4.29
CA ALA A 65 14.80 10.57 4.09
C ALA A 65 13.86 11.06 5.22
N ASN A 66 13.27 10.14 6.00
CA ASN A 66 12.44 10.42 7.17
C ASN A 66 11.27 11.38 6.88
N LYS A 67 10.83 11.48 5.62
CA LYS A 67 9.67 12.30 5.20
C LYS A 67 8.36 11.52 5.32
N ALA A 68 8.46 10.21 5.22
CA ALA A 68 7.39 9.29 4.89
C ALA A 68 7.42 8.05 5.77
N PHE A 69 6.27 7.66 6.36
CA PHE A 69 6.11 6.50 7.24
C PHE A 69 4.77 5.80 6.98
N ASN A 70 4.76 4.46 7.14
CA ASN A 70 3.59 3.59 7.02
C ASN A 70 2.93 3.66 5.66
N THR A 71 3.72 3.56 4.61
CA THR A 71 3.23 3.46 3.23
C THR A 71 3.47 2.12 2.65
N ASP A 72 3.00 1.14 3.37
CA ASP A 72 2.97 -0.24 2.97
C ASP A 72 2.37 -0.32 1.57
N GLY A 73 3.05 -1.05 0.69
CA GLY A 73 2.67 -1.13 -0.72
C GLY A 73 1.37 -1.91 -0.89
N ILE A 74 1.42 -3.19 -0.54
CA ILE A 74 0.31 -4.13 -0.64
C ILE A 74 0.15 -4.86 0.69
N SER A 75 -0.97 -4.63 1.38
CA SER A 75 -1.31 -5.26 2.65
C SER A 75 -2.45 -6.25 2.47
N LEU A 76 -2.29 -7.47 2.98
CA LEU A 76 -3.34 -8.50 2.98
C LEU A 76 -3.81 -8.77 4.42
N GLY A 77 -5.11 -8.69 4.65
CA GLY A 77 -5.76 -9.00 5.92
C GLY A 77 -6.92 -9.97 5.75
N TYR A 78 -6.97 -11.04 6.55
CA TYR A 78 -8.05 -12.02 6.52
C TYR A 78 -8.39 -12.56 5.12
N VAL A 79 -7.37 -12.89 4.32
CA VAL A 79 -7.55 -13.34 2.94
C VAL A 79 -7.36 -14.85 2.78
N LYS A 80 -7.92 -15.42 1.70
CA LYS A 80 -7.66 -16.81 1.29
C LYS A 80 -7.44 -16.89 -0.21
N ASN A 81 -6.42 -17.64 -0.65
CA ASN A 81 -6.15 -17.87 -2.07
C ASN A 81 -6.04 -16.55 -2.88
N VAL A 82 -5.33 -15.57 -2.31
CA VAL A 82 -5.01 -14.31 -2.99
C VAL A 82 -3.62 -14.41 -3.60
N LYS A 83 -3.48 -13.98 -4.86
CA LYS A 83 -2.20 -13.94 -5.58
C LYS A 83 -1.79 -12.50 -5.80
N VAL A 84 -0.53 -12.17 -5.52
CA VAL A 84 0.06 -10.86 -5.82
C VAL A 84 1.19 -11.07 -6.82
N LEU A 85 1.06 -10.52 -8.03
CA LEU A 85 1.95 -10.82 -9.16
C LEU A 85 2.47 -9.53 -9.83
N ASP A 86 3.69 -9.60 -10.36
CA ASP A 86 4.28 -8.61 -11.29
C ASP A 86 4.13 -7.13 -10.87
N SER A 87 4.19 -6.84 -9.57
CA SER A 87 3.94 -5.50 -9.04
C SER A 87 5.25 -4.79 -8.67
N TYR A 88 5.27 -3.47 -8.84
CA TYR A 88 6.39 -2.60 -8.49
C TYR A 88 6.02 -1.73 -7.29
N VAL A 89 6.87 -1.72 -6.26
CA VAL A 89 6.68 -0.90 -5.06
C VAL A 89 7.95 -0.13 -4.77
N PHE A 90 7.84 1.19 -4.74
CA PHE A 90 8.80 2.08 -4.12
C PHE A 90 8.09 2.84 -3.00
N ASN A 91 8.48 2.57 -1.76
CA ASN A 91 7.88 3.13 -0.55
C ASN A 91 8.90 3.25 0.59
N GLN A 92 8.42 3.53 1.81
CA GLN A 92 9.25 3.75 3.01
C GLN A 92 8.86 2.81 4.17
N ASP A 93 8.14 1.74 3.87
CA ASP A 93 7.71 0.72 4.84
C ASP A 93 7.60 -0.64 4.13
N ASP A 94 6.85 -1.59 4.66
CA ASP A 94 6.71 -2.91 4.05
C ASP A 94 6.30 -2.86 2.57
N CYS A 95 7.09 -3.49 1.71
CA CYS A 95 6.73 -3.68 0.29
C CYS A 95 5.42 -4.48 0.18
N PHE A 96 5.33 -5.52 1.01
CA PHE A 96 4.22 -6.45 1.12
C PHE A 96 4.10 -6.90 2.58
N VAL A 97 2.88 -6.95 3.11
CA VAL A 97 2.62 -7.40 4.49
C VAL A 97 1.36 -8.26 4.56
N THR A 98 1.36 -9.27 5.43
CA THR A 98 0.19 -10.09 5.75
C THR A 98 -0.07 -10.06 7.24
N GLY A 99 -1.34 -9.92 7.66
CA GLY A 99 -1.76 -9.90 9.07
C GLY A 99 -3.08 -10.62 9.31
#